data_AF-A0A954JMG1-F1
#
_entry.id   AF-A0A954JMG1-F1
#
_cell.length_a   1.000
_cell.length_b   1.000
_cell.length_c   1.000
_cell.angle_alpha   90.00
_cell.angle_beta   90.00
_cell.angle_gamma   90.00
#
_symmetry.space_group_name_H-M   'P 1'
#
loop_
_entity.id
_entity.type
_entity.pdbx_description
1 polymer ?
#
loop_
_entity_poly.entity_id
_entity_poly.type
_entity_poly.pdbx_seq_one_letter_code
_entity_poly.pdbx_strand_id
1 'polypeptide(L)'
;MAKAVSVGLEEVTGFFAQLEDPRSSINRQHPLESVLVIAILAILAGASGPTSIAKWAALKAEFLIRCLNLPAGVPGKDVFRRVLAGLKPEAFQASFAGWLMSLKEAAQATSGVDKPILPIDGKTVRRS
;
A
#
# COMPACT_ATOMS: atom_id res chain seq x y z
N MET A 1 -17.13 -13.90 17.25
CA MET A 1 -16.82 -13.34 15.91
C MET A 1 -15.63 -12.41 16.08
N ALA A 2 -14.52 -12.63 15.37
CA ALA A 2 -13.35 -11.74 15.48
C ALA A 2 -13.76 -10.35 15.00
N LYS A 3 -13.55 -9.32 15.82
CA LYS A 3 -13.79 -7.93 15.45
C LYS A 3 -12.82 -7.60 14.32
N ALA A 4 -13.33 -7.32 13.12
CA ALA A 4 -12.49 -6.95 11.99
C ALA A 4 -11.73 -5.68 12.36
N VAL A 5 -10.40 -5.76 12.38
CA VAL A 5 -9.53 -4.59 12.51
C VAL A 5 -9.56 -3.88 11.16
N SER A 6 -10.25 -2.74 11.08
CA SER A 6 -10.23 -1.88 9.89
C SER A 6 -9.06 -0.90 10.01
N VAL A 7 -7.97 -1.18 9.31
CA VAL A 7 -6.85 -0.24 9.12
C VAL A 7 -7.22 0.70 7.98
N GLY A 8 -7.22 2.00 8.23
CA GLY A 8 -7.46 3.00 7.19
C GLY A 8 -6.30 3.06 6.21
N LEU A 9 -6.55 3.33 4.92
CA LEU A 9 -5.46 3.50 3.94
C LEU A 9 -4.53 4.67 4.30
N GLU A 10 -5.03 5.66 5.04
CA GLU A 10 -4.28 6.78 5.61
C GLU A 10 -3.32 6.36 6.73
N GLU A 11 -3.59 5.26 7.44
CA GLU A 11 -2.64 4.73 8.45
C GLU A 11 -1.45 4.06 7.76
N VAL A 12 -1.71 3.44 6.60
CA VAL A 12 -0.67 2.78 5.78
C VAL A 12 0.33 3.79 5.24
N THR A 13 -0.12 4.99 4.86
CA THR A 13 0.78 6.03 4.34
C THR A 13 1.81 6.49 5.37
N GLY A 14 1.48 6.45 6.66
CA GLY A 14 2.40 6.80 7.75
C GLY A 14 3.68 5.96 7.79
N PHE A 15 3.62 4.68 7.40
CA PHE A 15 4.79 3.80 7.33
C PHE A 15 5.77 4.19 6.22
N PHE A 16 5.30 4.94 5.22
CA PHE A 16 6.09 5.39 4.08
C PHE A 16 6.50 6.87 4.18
N ALA A 17 6.04 7.60 5.21
CA ALA A 17 6.29 9.03 5.35
C ALA A 17 7.77 9.40 5.52
N GLN A 18 8.59 8.48 6.04
CA GLN A 18 10.04 8.67 6.23
C GLN A 18 10.87 8.34 4.99
N LEU A 19 10.23 7.86 3.91
CA LEU A 19 10.96 7.56 2.68
C LEU A 19 11.37 8.84 1.97
N GLU A 20 12.64 8.88 1.56
CA GLU A 20 13.14 9.93 0.69
C GLU A 20 12.45 9.84 -0.68
N ASP A 21 11.85 10.95 -1.12
CA ASP A 21 11.20 11.02 -2.42
C ASP A 21 12.23 11.23 -3.54
N PRO A 22 12.45 10.24 -4.42
CA PRO A 22 13.49 10.29 -5.43
C PRO A 22 13.14 11.19 -6.62
N ARG A 23 11.93 11.76 -6.66
CA ARG A 23 11.48 12.62 -7.76
C ARG A 23 12.12 14.01 -7.66
N SER A 24 12.05 14.80 -8.73
CA SER A 24 12.30 16.25 -8.64
C SER A 24 11.22 16.93 -7.78
N SER A 25 11.56 18.05 -7.14
CA SER A 25 10.59 18.93 -6.48
C SER A 25 9.71 19.71 -7.47
N ILE A 26 10.17 19.84 -8.73
CA ILE A 26 9.45 20.55 -9.79
C ILE A 26 8.26 19.70 -10.25
N ASN A 27 7.08 20.33 -10.35
CA ASN A 27 5.82 19.69 -10.79
C ASN A 27 5.44 18.44 -9.99
N ARG A 28 5.83 18.39 -8.70
CA ARG A 28 5.48 17.28 -7.80
C ARG A 28 4.10 17.54 -7.18
N GLN A 29 3.08 16.90 -7.76
CA GLN A 29 1.67 17.15 -7.40
C GLN A 29 1.05 16.06 -6.50
N HIS A 30 1.71 14.92 -6.34
CA HIS A 30 1.18 13.79 -5.57
C HIS A 30 2.14 13.42 -4.43
N PRO A 31 1.66 13.28 -3.19
CA PRO A 31 2.48 12.77 -2.08
C PRO A 31 3.07 11.39 -2.41
N LEU A 32 4.29 11.12 -1.91
CA LEU A 32 5.02 9.90 -2.24
C LEU A 32 4.28 8.67 -1.72
N GLU A 33 3.86 8.73 -0.47
CA GLU A 33 3.13 7.73 0.27
C GLU A 33 1.81 7.34 -0.43
N SER A 34 1.05 8.32 -0.93
CA SER A 34 -0.15 8.05 -1.73
C SER A 34 0.19 7.28 -3.02
N VAL A 35 1.26 7.67 -3.72
CA VAL A 35 1.70 6.98 -4.95
C VAL A 35 2.12 5.54 -4.66
N LEU A 36 2.82 5.31 -3.55
CA LEU A 36 3.27 3.98 -3.13
C LEU A 36 2.10 3.08 -2.73
N VAL A 37 1.15 3.58 -1.95
CA VAL A 37 -0.05 2.82 -1.56
C VAL A 37 -0.85 2.41 -2.80
N ILE A 38 -1.05 3.32 -3.75
CA ILE A 38 -1.74 2.99 -5.02
C ILE A 38 -0.98 1.91 -5.78
N ALA A 39 0.35 1.99 -5.86
CA ALA A 39 1.16 0.99 -6.54
C ALA A 39 1.03 -0.39 -5.89
N ILE A 40 1.08 -0.48 -4.55
CA ILE A 40 0.92 -1.73 -3.80
C ILE A 40 -0.47 -2.34 -4.09
N LEU A 41 -1.54 -1.54 -3.95
CA LEU A 41 -2.91 -2.01 -4.18
C LEU A 41 -3.11 -2.50 -5.62
N ALA A 42 -2.56 -1.78 -6.60
CA ALA A 42 -2.63 -2.17 -8.00
C ALA A 42 -1.88 -3.50 -8.26
N ILE A 43 -0.68 -3.67 -7.70
CA ILE A 43 0.11 -4.90 -7.85
C ILE A 43 -0.62 -6.09 -7.21
N LEU A 44 -1.21 -5.90 -6.02
CA LEU A 44 -2.04 -6.93 -5.38
C LEU A 44 -3.28 -7.28 -6.22
N ALA A 45 -3.80 -6.32 -6.98
CA ALA A 45 -4.87 -6.53 -7.96
C ALA A 45 -4.38 -7.09 -9.31
N GLY A 46 -3.10 -7.47 -9.42
CA GLY A 46 -2.52 -8.10 -10.61
C GLY A 46 -1.89 -7.15 -11.62
N ALA A 47 -1.69 -5.87 -11.30
CA ALA A 47 -1.02 -4.93 -12.19
C ALA A 47 0.50 -5.19 -12.26
N SER A 48 1.01 -5.46 -13.46
CA SER A 48 2.44 -5.70 -13.74
C SER A 48 3.14 -4.48 -14.36
N GLY A 49 3.33 -3.42 -13.55
CA GLY A 49 4.16 -2.26 -13.91
C GLY A 49 3.43 -0.91 -14.07
N PRO A 50 4.15 0.19 -14.38
CA PRO A 50 3.61 1.55 -14.25
C PRO A 50 2.36 1.83 -15.11
N THR A 51 2.30 1.27 -16.31
CA THR A 51 1.16 1.46 -17.23
C THR A 51 -0.09 0.76 -16.71
N SER A 52 0.03 -0.48 -16.25
CA SER A 52 -1.11 -1.23 -15.70
C SER A 52 -1.54 -0.68 -14.34
N ILE A 53 -0.59 -0.20 -13.51
CA ILE A 53 -0.88 0.51 -12.26
C ILE A 53 -1.71 1.77 -12.54
N ALA A 54 -1.29 2.62 -13.48
CA ALA A 54 -2.03 3.82 -13.82
C ALA A 54 -3.43 3.51 -14.36
N LYS A 55 -3.56 2.46 -15.19
CA LYS A 55 -4.87 2.00 -15.69
C LYS A 55 -5.77 1.54 -14.55
N TRP A 56 -5.27 0.73 -13.63
CA TRP A 56 -6.02 0.29 -12.46
C TRP A 56 -6.43 1.47 -11.57
N ALA A 57 -5.50 2.40 -11.33
CA ALA A 57 -5.75 3.57 -10.50
C ALA A 57 -6.84 4.48 -11.11
N ALA A 58 -6.84 4.65 -12.44
CA ALA A 58 -7.90 5.37 -13.14
C ALA A 58 -9.26 4.67 -12.99
N LEU A 59 -9.31 3.33 -13.08
CA LEU A 59 -10.54 2.55 -12.86
C LEU A 59 -11.06 2.63 -11.42
N LYS A 60 -10.18 2.92 -10.46
CA LYS A 60 -10.51 3.05 -9.03
C LYS A 60 -10.44 4.49 -8.52
N ALA A 61 -10.45 5.48 -9.41
CA ALA A 61 -10.15 6.87 -9.07
C ALA A 61 -11.04 7.41 -7.95
N GLU A 62 -12.36 7.21 -8.02
CA GLU A 62 -13.28 7.68 -6.98
C GLU A 62 -12.98 7.08 -5.61
N PHE A 63 -12.64 5.78 -5.56
CA PHE A 63 -12.26 5.11 -4.32
C PHE A 63 -10.95 5.67 -3.77
N LEU A 64 -9.93 5.82 -4.63
CA LEU A 64 -8.62 6.31 -4.23
C LEU A 64 -8.66 7.76 -3.73
N ILE A 65 -9.44 8.62 -4.37
CA ILE A 65 -9.60 10.03 -3.96
C ILE A 65 -10.30 10.15 -2.60
N ARG A 66 -11.23 9.24 -2.28
CA ARG A 66 -11.90 9.23 -0.96
C ARG A 66 -11.00 8.73 0.17
N CYS A 67 -9.98 7.95 -0.13
CA CYS A 67 -9.17 7.26 0.87
C CYS A 67 -7.73 7.74 0.99
N LEU A 68 -7.25 8.57 0.06
CA LEU A 68 -5.87 9.04 0.00
C LEU A 68 -5.81 10.54 -0.32
N ASN A 69 -4.76 11.19 0.17
CA ASN A 69 -4.48 12.58 -0.18
C ASN A 69 -4.01 12.68 -1.64
N LEU A 70 -4.90 13.13 -2.53
CA LEU A 70 -4.70 13.25 -3.98
C LEU A 70 -5.22 14.61 -4.50
N PRO A 71 -4.55 15.73 -4.18
CA PRO A 71 -5.04 17.07 -4.50
C PRO A 71 -5.12 17.33 -6.02
N ALA A 72 -4.27 16.66 -6.79
CA ALA A 72 -4.27 16.72 -8.26
C ALA A 72 -4.91 15.48 -8.92
N GLY A 73 -5.71 14.72 -8.16
CA GLY A 73 -6.31 13.47 -8.63
C GLY A 73 -5.31 12.31 -8.71
N VAL A 74 -5.66 11.29 -9.50
CA VAL A 74 -4.89 10.04 -9.58
C VAL A 74 -3.59 10.25 -10.40
N PRO A 75 -2.43 9.75 -9.92
CA PRO A 75 -1.18 9.88 -10.65
C PRO A 75 -1.19 9.17 -12.01
N GLY A 76 -0.50 9.75 -12.99
CA GLY A 76 -0.27 9.11 -14.29
C GLY A 76 0.88 8.08 -14.27
N LYS A 77 1.00 7.31 -15.37
CA LYS A 77 2.04 6.27 -15.53
C LYS A 77 3.47 6.74 -15.24
N ASP A 78 3.80 7.98 -15.64
CA ASP A 78 5.15 8.52 -15.47
C ASP A 78 5.48 8.87 -14.02
N VAL A 79 4.47 9.16 -13.20
CA VAL A 79 4.66 9.34 -11.77
C VAL A 79 5.06 8.00 -11.15
N PHE A 80 4.28 6.94 -11.40
CA PHE A 80 4.60 5.59 -10.92
C PHE A 80 5.96 5.11 -11.41
N ARG A 81 6.26 5.29 -12.70
CA ARG A 81 7.54 4.89 -13.30
C ARG A 81 8.72 5.58 -12.60
N ARG A 82 8.64 6.89 -12.39
CA ARG A 82 9.72 7.65 -11.72
C ARG A 82 9.90 7.24 -10.26
N VAL A 83 8.81 7.07 -9.53
CA VAL A 83 8.88 6.62 -8.12
C VAL A 83 9.50 5.23 -8.05
N LEU A 84 8.91 4.24 -8.74
CA LEU A 84 9.36 2.85 -8.65
C LEU A 84 10.79 2.63 -9.16
N ALA A 85 11.24 3.42 -10.15
CA ALA A 85 12.61 3.33 -10.66
C ALA A 85 13.64 4.04 -9.76
N GLY A 86 13.24 5.07 -9.02
CA GLY A 86 14.14 5.86 -8.17
C GLY A 86 14.14 5.44 -6.69
N LEU A 87 13.16 4.65 -6.26
CA LEU A 87 13.03 4.27 -4.86
C LEU A 87 14.17 3.35 -4.44
N LYS A 88 14.81 3.65 -3.31
CA LYS A 88 15.83 2.79 -2.71
C LYS A 88 15.16 1.50 -2.21
N PRO A 89 15.47 0.32 -2.78
CA PRO A 89 14.78 -0.93 -2.45
C PRO A 89 14.86 -1.28 -0.96
N GLU A 90 16.01 -1.05 -0.34
CA GLU A 90 16.27 -1.40 1.07
C GLU A 90 15.43 -0.53 2.01
N ALA A 91 15.33 0.77 1.72
CA ALA A 91 14.53 1.71 2.51
C ALA A 91 13.04 1.36 2.41
N PHE A 92 12.55 1.09 1.20
CA PHE A 92 11.17 0.66 0.99
C PHE A 92 10.87 -0.65 1.71
N GLN A 93 11.76 -1.64 1.60
CA GLN A 93 11.58 -2.93 2.25
C GLN A 93 11.50 -2.80 3.78
N ALA A 94 12.32 -1.93 4.37
CA ALA A 94 12.27 -1.67 5.81
C ALA A 94 10.91 -1.06 6.24
N SER A 95 10.45 -0.03 5.53
CA SER A 95 9.12 0.58 5.77
C SER A 95 7.98 -0.42 5.59
N PHE A 96 8.03 -1.22 4.51
CA PHE A 96 7.01 -2.22 4.20
C PHE A 96 6.98 -3.33 5.25
N ALA A 97 8.15 -3.82 5.70
CA ALA A 97 8.25 -4.79 6.77
C ALA A 97 7.68 -4.25 8.08
N GLY A 98 7.98 -2.99 8.42
CA GLY A 98 7.40 -2.31 9.60
C GLY A 98 5.88 -2.27 9.56
N TRP A 99 5.29 -1.95 8.41
CA TRP A 99 3.84 -2.01 8.22
C TRP A 99 3.29 -3.42 8.47
N LEU A 100 3.88 -4.45 7.85
CA LEU A 100 3.45 -5.84 8.03
C LEU A 100 3.58 -6.33 9.48
N MET A 101 4.62 -5.90 10.19
CA MET A 101 4.80 -6.23 11.60
C MET A 101 3.70 -5.62 12.46
N SER A 102 3.30 -4.37 12.21
CA SER A 102 2.18 -3.75 12.93
C SER A 102 0.86 -4.50 12.72
N LEU A 103 0.62 -5.00 11.50
CA LEU A 103 -0.56 -5.83 11.19
C LEU A 103 -0.52 -7.16 11.97
N LYS A 104 0.66 -7.77 12.07
CA LYS A 104 0.87 -8.99 12.85
C LYS A 104 0.59 -8.74 14.33
N GLU A 105 1.13 -7.68 14.91
CA GLU A 105 0.93 -7.32 16.32
C GLU A 105 -0.55 -7.05 16.63
N ALA A 106 -1.25 -6.29 15.76
CA ALA A 106 -2.68 -6.04 15.91
C ALA A 106 -3.51 -7.34 15.84
N ALA A 107 -3.14 -8.25 14.93
CA ALA A 107 -3.78 -9.56 14.81
C ALA A 107 -3.51 -10.46 16.03
N GLN A 108 -2.28 -10.48 16.55
CA GLN A 108 -1.92 -11.20 17.78
C GLN A 108 -2.72 -10.68 18.97
N ALA A 109 -2.79 -9.35 19.16
CA ALA A 109 -3.55 -8.72 20.24
C ALA A 109 -5.04 -9.08 20.20
N THR A 110 -5.61 -9.25 19.00
CA THR A 110 -7.04 -9.59 18.82
C THR A 110 -7.33 -11.08 18.98
N SER A 111 -6.41 -11.96 18.56
CA SER A 111 -6.64 -13.41 18.51
C SER A 111 -6.01 -14.20 19.65
N GLY A 112 -5.03 -13.63 20.35
CA GLY A 112 -4.23 -14.32 21.38
C GLY A 112 -3.31 -15.41 20.82
N VAL A 113 -3.18 -15.53 19.50
CA VAL A 113 -2.35 -16.53 18.82
C VAL A 113 -1.06 -15.86 18.35
N ASP A 114 0.10 -16.43 18.70
CA ASP A 114 1.43 -15.87 18.34
C ASP A 114 1.68 -15.80 16.82
N LYS A 115 1.05 -16.69 16.04
CA LYS A 115 1.11 -16.62 14.57
C LYS A 115 -0.30 -16.73 13.98
N PRO A 116 -1.05 -15.62 13.93
CA PRO A 116 -2.37 -15.62 13.33
C PRO A 116 -2.20 -15.77 11.81
N ILE A 117 -2.24 -17.00 11.31
CA ILE A 117 -2.24 -17.27 9.87
C ILE A 117 -3.65 -16.97 9.36
N LEU A 118 -3.78 -15.98 8.47
CA LEU A 118 -5.02 -15.71 7.75
C LEU A 118 -4.86 -16.21 6.30
N PRO A 119 -5.40 -17.39 5.94
CA PRO A 119 -5.41 -17.84 4.56
C PRO A 119 -6.31 -16.93 3.72
N ILE A 120 -5.70 -16.14 2.83
CA ILE A 120 -6.43 -15.24 1.90
C ILE A 120 -7.01 -16.02 0.70
N ASP A 121 -6.45 -17.20 0.40
CA ASP A 121 -6.88 -18.12 -0.68
C ASP A 121 -8.18 -18.89 -0.35
N GLY A 122 -8.88 -18.55 0.76
CA GLY A 122 -10.13 -19.22 1.16
C GLY A 122 -9.97 -20.63 1.74
N LYS A 123 -8.74 -21.16 1.81
CA LYS A 123 -8.45 -22.45 2.45
C LYS A 123 -8.66 -22.36 3.96
N THR A 124 -9.77 -22.88 4.45
CA THR A 124 -10.04 -22.97 5.88
C THR A 124 -9.11 -24.02 6.50
N VAL A 125 -8.48 -23.69 7.64
CA VAL A 125 -7.72 -24.67 8.43
C VAL A 125 -8.69 -25.73 8.93
N ARG A 126 -8.80 -26.86 8.20
CA ARG A 126 -9.42 -28.07 8.74
C ARG A 126 -8.44 -28.61 9.78
N ARG A 127 -8.83 -28.54 11.05
CA ARG A 127 -8.13 -29.29 12.11
C ARG A 127 -8.16 -30.78 11.74
N SER A 128 -6.99 -31.40 11.75
CA SER A 128 -6.79 -32.80 12.12
C SER A 128 -6.43 -32.86 13.59
#